data_AF-A0A9Q1H4R1-F1
#
_entry.id   AF-A0A9Q1H4R1-F1
#
_cell.length_a   1.000
_cell.length_b   1.000
_cell.length_c   1.000
_cell.angle_alpha   90.00
_cell.angle_beta   90.00
_cell.angle_gamma   90.00
#
_symmetry.space_group_name_H-M   'P 1'
#
loop_
_entity.id
_entity.type
_entity.pdbx_description
1 polymer ?
#
loop_
_entity_poly.entity_id
_entity_poly.type
_entity_poly.pdbx_seq_one_letter_code
_entity_poly.pdbx_strand_id
1 'polypeptide(L)'
;MDPCKLRVVITDSNIGKLYLQERPTSVEKLKDIIINKFDINYDFSLQYADSDFGGDMFSLTDINDLPRDIATIKVVAASHIPLDLSNVNYSDLSSASTDSVADSSHDTISISSSDDLQSLETKLQGSWPDVSQIPKLGPELELVF
;
A
#
# COMPACT_ATOMS: atom_id res chain seq x y z
N MET A 1 15.88 -14.95 26.00
CA MET A 1 16.14 -14.90 24.55
C MET A 1 14.80 -15.01 23.88
N ASP A 2 14.36 -13.92 23.25
CA ASP A 2 13.04 -13.85 22.63
C ASP A 2 13.22 -14.14 21.13
N PRO A 3 12.93 -15.36 20.66
CA PRO A 3 13.15 -15.73 19.28
C PRO A 3 12.12 -15.03 18.38
N CYS A 4 12.56 -14.57 17.21
CA CYS A 4 11.70 -13.86 16.27
C CYS A 4 11.74 -14.52 14.88
N LYS A 5 10.57 -14.62 14.24
CA LYS A 5 10.41 -15.14 12.88
C LYS A 5 10.01 -14.02 11.94
N LEU A 6 10.87 -13.73 10.98
CA LEU A 6 10.67 -12.64 10.03
C LEU A 6 10.39 -13.21 8.63
N ARG A 7 9.31 -12.75 8.00
CA ARG A 7 9.11 -12.88 6.55
C ARG A 7 9.73 -11.64 5.91
N VAL A 8 10.84 -11.82 5.19
CA VAL A 8 11.56 -10.74 4.52
C VAL A 8 11.16 -10.73 3.05
N VAL A 9 10.58 -9.62 2.59
CA VAL A 9 10.15 -9.40 1.20
C VAL A 9 11.16 -8.46 0.56
N ILE A 10 11.98 -8.97 -0.35
CA ILE A 10 13.01 -8.18 -1.06
C ILE A 10 12.41 -7.61 -2.35
N THR A 11 11.70 -8.46 -3.08
CA THR A 11 10.85 -8.12 -4.23
C THR A 11 9.59 -8.98 -4.17
N ASP A 12 8.61 -8.71 -5.03
CA ASP A 12 7.37 -9.50 -5.07
C ASP A 12 7.63 -10.98 -5.43
N SER A 13 8.75 -11.27 -6.10
CA SER A 13 9.20 -12.61 -6.46
C SER A 13 10.26 -13.20 -5.53
N ASN A 14 10.91 -12.38 -4.69
CA ASN A 14 11.97 -12.81 -3.78
C ASN A 14 11.57 -12.58 -2.32
N ILE A 15 11.08 -13.64 -1.69
CA ILE A 15 10.60 -13.63 -0.31
C ILE A 15 11.30 -14.74 0.46
N GLY A 16 11.88 -14.39 1.60
CA GLY A 16 12.63 -15.31 2.45
C GLY A 16 12.13 -15.36 3.88
N LYS A 17 12.44 -16.46 4.56
CA LYS A 17 12.23 -16.60 6.01
C LYS A 17 13.55 -16.36 6.74
N LEU A 18 13.53 -15.47 7.72
CA LEU A 18 14.64 -15.19 8.62
C LEU A 18 14.25 -15.58 10.05
N TYR A 19 15.00 -16.51 10.63
CA TYR A 19 14.83 -16.95 12.01
C TYR A 19 15.96 -16.35 12.83
N LEU A 20 15.60 -15.56 13.84
CA LEU A 20 16.54 -14.96 14.78
C LEU A 20 16.36 -15.61 16.15
N GLN A 21 17.47 -16.04 16.74
CA GLN A 21 17.46 -16.63 18.10
C GLN A 21 17.16 -15.57 19.17
N GLU A 22 17.47 -14.32 18.88
CA GLU A 22 17.26 -13.17 19.73
C GLU A 22 16.84 -11.98 18.88
N ARG A 23 16.05 -11.08 19.47
CA ARG A 23 15.68 -9.81 18.84
C ARG A 23 16.92 -8.95 18.58
N PRO A 24 17.05 -8.34 17.39
CA PRO A 24 18.11 -7.37 17.13
C PRO A 24 18.08 -6.22 18.14
N THR A 25 19.25 -5.70 18.50
CA THR A 25 19.35 -4.56 19.42
C THR A 25 19.01 -3.23 18.75
N SER A 26 19.07 -3.16 17.41
CA SER A 26 18.75 -1.97 16.63
C SER A 26 18.33 -2.34 15.20
N VAL A 27 17.77 -1.36 14.47
CA VAL A 27 17.35 -1.53 13.07
C VAL A 27 18.57 -1.78 12.18
N GLU A 28 19.70 -1.13 12.45
CA GLU A 28 20.96 -1.31 11.70
C GLU A 28 21.47 -2.74 11.83
N LYS A 29 21.44 -3.31 13.03
CA LYS A 29 21.80 -4.73 13.23
C LYS A 29 20.89 -5.67 12.45
N LEU A 30 19.60 -5.36 12.35
CA LEU A 30 18.69 -6.14 11.52
C LEU A 30 19.03 -6.02 10.03
N LYS A 31 19.35 -4.81 9.55
CA LYS A 31 19.81 -4.60 8.17
C LYS A 31 21.06 -5.42 7.86
N ASP A 32 22.06 -5.41 8.75
CA ASP A 32 23.29 -6.21 8.57
C ASP A 32 22.99 -7.70 8.42
N ILE A 33 22.08 -8.24 9.23
CA ILE A 33 21.68 -9.65 9.14
C ILE A 33 20.99 -9.95 7.81
N ILE A 34 20.11 -9.05 7.36
CA ILE A 34 19.40 -9.19 6.09
C ILE A 34 20.38 -9.12 4.91
N ILE A 35 21.32 -8.16 4.93
CA ILE A 35 22.39 -8.03 3.93
C ILE A 35 23.18 -9.33 3.81
N ASN A 36 23.66 -9.85 4.94
CA ASN A 36 24.48 -11.05 4.96
C ASN A 36 23.72 -12.31 4.54
N LYS A 37 22.42 -12.39 4.88
CA LYS A 37 21.61 -13.59 4.58
C LYS A 37 21.11 -13.63 3.14
N PHE A 38 20.77 -12.48 2.58
CA PHE A 38 20.13 -12.38 1.28
C PHE A 38 21.04 -11.80 0.19
N ASP A 39 22.32 -11.58 0.51
CA ASP A 39 23.36 -11.06 -0.39
C ASP A 39 22.94 -9.74 -1.05
N ILE A 40 22.43 -8.81 -0.23
CA ILE A 40 21.98 -7.49 -0.69
C ILE A 40 23.18 -6.55 -0.76
N ASN A 41 23.43 -5.97 -1.94
CA ASN A 41 24.60 -5.14 -2.22
C ASN A 41 24.27 -3.64 -2.42
N TYR A 42 23.08 -3.21 -2.05
CA TYR A 42 22.60 -1.84 -2.17
C TYR A 42 22.09 -1.32 -0.83
N ASP A 43 22.00 0.01 -0.68
CA ASP A 43 21.41 0.62 0.51
C ASP A 43 19.88 0.61 0.45
N PHE A 44 19.25 0.39 1.60
CA PHE A 44 17.80 0.25 1.70
C PHE A 44 17.25 0.71 3.05
N SER A 45 15.97 1.03 3.01
CA SER A 45 15.13 1.19 4.20
C SER A 45 14.29 -0.08 4.41
N LEU A 46 13.84 -0.26 5.65
CA LEU A 46 12.96 -1.37 6.01
C LEU A 46 11.56 -0.82 6.25
N GLN A 47 10.56 -1.57 5.82
CA GLN A 47 9.18 -1.38 6.23
C GLN A 47 8.68 -2.63 6.95
N TYR A 48 7.71 -2.50 7.84
CA TYR A 48 7.08 -3.61 8.54
C TYR A 48 5.55 -3.57 8.39
N ALA A 49 4.92 -4.73 8.45
CA ALA A 49 3.47 -4.83 8.51
C ALA A 49 2.98 -4.55 9.93
N ASP A 50 2.13 -3.54 10.09
CA ASP A 50 1.50 -3.22 11.37
C ASP A 50 0.09 -3.80 11.46
N SER A 51 -0.16 -4.64 12.47
CA SER A 51 -1.47 -5.26 12.70
C SER A 51 -2.55 -4.26 13.10
N ASP A 52 -2.17 -3.16 13.74
CA ASP A 52 -3.12 -2.15 14.24
C ASP A 52 -3.71 -1.33 13.08
N PHE A 53 -3.03 -1.33 11.93
CA PHE A 53 -3.45 -0.67 10.69
C PHE A 53 -3.79 -1.68 9.58
N GLY A 54 -4.33 -2.85 9.95
CA GLY A 54 -4.82 -3.82 8.97
C GLY A 54 -3.74 -4.54 8.15
N GLY A 55 -2.48 -4.49 8.57
CA GLY A 55 -1.35 -5.10 7.88
C GLY A 55 -0.66 -4.20 6.85
N ASP A 56 -0.97 -2.90 6.87
CA ASP A 56 -0.29 -1.90 6.05
C ASP A 56 1.21 -1.80 6.40
N MET A 57 2.01 -1.35 5.43
CA MET A 57 3.47 -1.29 5.54
C MET A 57 3.92 0.10 6.01
N PHE A 58 4.62 0.13 7.14
CA PHE A 58 5.18 1.36 7.73
C PHE A 58 6.69 1.32 7.79
N SER A 59 7.33 2.48 7.71
CA SER A 59 8.79 2.58 7.86
C SER A 59 9.23 2.10 9.25
N LEU A 60 10.20 1.19 9.26
CA LEU A 60 10.78 0.68 10.50
C LEU A 60 11.90 1.60 10.97
N THR A 61 11.59 2.46 11.95
CA THR A 61 12.55 3.39 12.58
C THR A 61 13.00 2.95 13.96
N ASP A 62 12.12 2.31 14.74
CA ASP A 62 12.49 1.67 16.00
C ASP A 62 12.36 0.16 15.85
N ILE A 63 13.36 -0.58 16.35
CA ILE A 63 13.26 -2.03 16.40
C ILE A 63 12.08 -2.48 17.24
N ASN A 64 11.66 -1.71 18.26
CA ASN A 64 10.54 -2.01 19.16
C ASN A 64 9.18 -2.07 18.46
N ASP A 65 9.03 -1.44 17.30
CA ASP A 65 7.80 -1.46 16.51
C ASP A 65 7.51 -2.85 15.91
N LEU A 66 8.53 -3.71 15.79
CA LEU A 66 8.31 -5.08 15.30
C LEU A 66 7.55 -5.92 16.33
N PRO A 67 6.50 -6.65 15.92
CA PRO A 67 5.88 -7.69 16.74
C PRO A 67 6.92 -8.66 17.33
N ARG A 68 6.64 -9.21 18.52
CA ARG A 68 7.60 -10.09 19.22
C ARG A 68 7.86 -11.40 18.49
N ASP A 69 6.81 -12.01 17.95
CA ASP A 69 6.88 -13.40 17.51
C ASP A 69 7.10 -13.54 16.01
N ILE A 70 6.21 -12.92 15.23
CA ILE A 70 6.16 -13.02 13.76
C ILE A 70 5.94 -11.64 13.18
N ALA A 71 6.80 -11.22 12.26
CA ALA A 71 6.63 -9.98 11.52
C ALA A 71 6.90 -10.17 10.03
N THR A 72 6.23 -9.37 9.20
CA THR A 72 6.59 -9.21 7.78
C THR A 72 7.37 -7.92 7.64
N ILE A 73 8.53 -8.00 6.99
CA ILE A 73 9.40 -6.87 6.71
C ILE A 73 9.61 -6.79 5.21
N LYS A 74 9.54 -5.59 4.65
CA LYS A 74 9.83 -5.31 3.24
C LYS A 74 11.12 -4.49 3.13
N VAL A 75 11.99 -4.88 2.22
CA VAL A 75 13.18 -4.12 1.84
C VAL A 75 12.75 -3.12 0.77
N VAL A 76 13.03 -1.84 1.02
CA VAL A 76 12.74 -0.76 0.08
C VAL A 76 14.05 -0.10 -0.29
N ALA A 77 14.49 -0.30 -1.53
CA ALA A 77 15.72 0.29 -2.05
C ALA A 77 15.70 1.81 -1.83
N ALA A 78 16.82 2.36 -1.38
CA ALA A 78 16.97 3.80 -1.27
C ALA A 78 16.95 4.38 -2.69
N SER A 79 15.81 4.91 -3.12
CA SER A 79 15.74 5.65 -4.37
C SER A 79 16.55 6.94 -4.20
N HIS A 80 17.66 7.06 -4.93
CA HIS A 80 18.24 8.36 -5.24
C HIS A 80 17.20 9.10 -6.09
N ILE A 81 16.28 9.81 -5.46
CA ILE A 81 15.42 10.75 -6.17
C ILE A 81 16.36 11.88 -6.59
N PRO A 82 16.65 12.11 -7.89
CA PRO A 82 17.08 13.43 -8.30
C PRO A 82 15.90 14.33 -7.91
N LEU A 83 16.12 15.29 -7.01
CA LEU A 83 15.16 16.34 -6.68
C LEU A 83 14.92 17.19 -7.95
N ASP A 84 14.25 16.63 -8.95
CA ASP A 84 13.60 17.45 -9.96
C ASP A 84 12.21 17.77 -9.42
N LEU A 85 12.14 18.88 -8.69
CA LEU A 85 10.93 19.51 -8.17
C LEU A 85 10.05 20.10 -9.30
N SER A 86 10.24 19.72 -10.56
CA SER A 86 9.60 20.38 -11.71
C SER A 86 8.13 20.04 -11.94
N ASN A 87 7.52 19.13 -11.18
CA ASN A 87 6.10 18.80 -11.40
C ASN A 87 5.28 18.60 -10.12
N VAL A 88 5.46 19.50 -9.16
CA VAL A 88 4.46 19.78 -8.12
C VAL A 88 3.48 20.82 -8.65
N ASN A 89 2.33 20.38 -9.17
CA ASN A 89 1.23 21.28 -9.50
C ASN A 89 0.57 21.76 -8.19
N TYR A 90 1.13 22.81 -7.59
CA TYR A 90 0.55 23.51 -6.44
C TYR A 90 -0.64 24.37 -6.89
N SER A 91 -1.73 23.77 -7.37
CA SER A 91 -2.94 24.54 -7.70
C SER A 91 -3.96 24.62 -6.56
N ASP A 92 -3.83 23.84 -5.48
CA ASP A 92 -4.89 23.74 -4.46
C ASP A 92 -4.49 24.30 -3.08
N LEU A 93 -3.65 25.33 -3.03
CA LEU A 93 -3.40 26.08 -1.80
C LEU A 93 -3.30 27.59 -2.09
N SER A 94 -4.45 28.24 -2.25
CA SER A 94 -4.62 29.68 -2.00
C SER A 94 -6.07 29.91 -1.59
N SER A 95 -6.36 29.91 -0.29
CA SER A 95 -6.42 31.11 0.56
C SER A 95 -7.85 31.65 0.67
N ALA A 96 -8.48 31.40 1.83
CA ALA A 96 -9.62 32.16 2.30
C ALA A 96 -9.27 33.66 2.32
N SER A 97 -10.10 34.49 1.69
CA SER A 97 -10.30 35.89 2.06
C SER A 97 -11.61 36.41 1.46
N THR A 98 -12.16 37.40 2.14
CA THR A 98 -13.55 37.79 2.27
C THR A 98 -14.01 38.83 1.24
N ASP A 99 -15.31 38.77 0.95
CA ASP A 99 -16.25 39.86 0.62
C ASP A 99 -15.98 40.75 -0.60
N SER A 100 -16.86 40.66 -1.61
CA SER A 100 -17.64 41.82 -2.09
C SER A 100 -18.59 41.44 -3.24
N VAL A 101 -19.77 42.04 -3.14
CA VAL A 101 -20.98 41.91 -3.96
C VAL A 101 -20.81 42.22 -5.45
N ALA A 102 -21.48 41.44 -6.31
CA ALA A 102 -22.10 41.93 -7.55
C ALA A 102 -23.18 40.96 -8.01
N ASP A 103 -24.40 41.49 -8.03
CA ASP A 103 -25.64 40.95 -8.56
C ASP A 103 -25.58 40.81 -10.09
N SER A 104 -25.91 39.64 -10.62
CA SER A 104 -26.52 39.55 -11.96
C SER A 104 -27.35 38.26 -12.07
N SER A 105 -28.67 38.44 -11.94
CA SER A 105 -29.72 37.49 -12.35
C SER A 105 -29.61 37.11 -13.83
N HIS A 106 -29.74 35.82 -14.19
CA HIS A 106 -30.89 35.24 -14.92
C HIS A 106 -30.65 33.79 -15.45
N ASP A 107 -31.59 32.92 -15.08
CA ASP A 107 -32.27 31.81 -15.79
C ASP A 107 -31.58 30.68 -16.60
N THR A 108 -31.93 29.46 -16.14
CA THR A 108 -32.30 28.20 -16.85
C THR A 108 -31.29 27.49 -17.76
N ILE A 109 -30.84 26.32 -17.27
CA ILE A 109 -30.20 25.26 -18.07
C ILE A 109 -31.19 24.66 -19.07
N SER A 110 -31.02 25.03 -20.34
CA SER A 110 -31.71 24.38 -21.46
C SER A 110 -31.12 23.00 -21.70
N ILE A 111 -31.84 21.95 -21.31
CA ILE A 111 -31.68 20.60 -21.84
C ILE A 111 -32.15 20.60 -23.29
N SER A 112 -31.22 20.50 -24.25
CA SER A 112 -31.56 20.00 -25.57
C SER A 112 -30.53 18.99 -26.05
N SER A 113 -31.06 17.80 -26.25
CA SER A 113 -30.48 16.64 -26.90
C SER A 113 -29.87 17.00 -28.25
N SER A 114 -28.74 16.36 -28.57
CA SER A 114 -28.34 16.09 -29.94
C SER A 114 -27.63 14.75 -29.96
N ASP A 115 -28.40 13.75 -30.39
CA ASP A 115 -27.89 12.51 -30.97
C ASP A 115 -27.03 12.87 -32.20
N ASP A 116 -25.80 12.37 -32.26
CA ASP A 116 -25.28 11.60 -33.41
C ASP A 116 -23.81 11.15 -33.20
N LEU A 117 -23.69 9.85 -32.93
CA LEU A 117 -22.73 8.86 -33.46
C LEU A 117 -21.21 8.93 -33.16
N GLN A 118 -20.81 7.91 -32.38
CA GLN A 118 -19.62 7.06 -32.50
C GLN A 118 -18.24 7.60 -32.08
N SER A 119 -17.87 7.27 -30.83
CA SER A 119 -16.52 6.80 -30.52
C SER A 119 -16.53 5.89 -29.29
N LEU A 120 -15.59 4.95 -29.29
CA LEU A 120 -15.68 3.62 -28.73
C LEU A 120 -15.17 3.60 -27.29
N GLU A 121 -15.96 4.00 -26.30
CA GLU A 121 -15.54 3.89 -24.90
C GLU A 121 -16.70 3.54 -23.99
N THR A 122 -17.14 2.28 -24.01
CA THR A 122 -17.85 1.74 -22.85
C THR A 122 -17.41 0.31 -22.58
N LYS A 123 -17.22 0.03 -21.29
CA LYS A 123 -17.18 -1.30 -20.65
C LYS A 123 -15.81 -1.87 -20.29
N LEU A 124 -15.01 -1.10 -19.57
CA LEU A 124 -14.27 -1.62 -18.40
C LEU A 124 -14.61 -0.86 -17.11
N GLN A 125 -15.76 -0.18 -17.06
CA GLN A 125 -16.43 0.12 -15.79
C GLN A 125 -17.15 -1.16 -15.35
N GLY A 126 -16.36 -2.18 -14.99
CA GLY A 126 -16.87 -3.42 -14.42
C GLY A 126 -17.42 -3.12 -13.03
N SER A 127 -18.71 -2.82 -12.95
CA SER A 127 -19.44 -2.97 -11.69
C SER A 127 -19.26 -4.41 -11.22
N TRP A 128 -19.07 -4.58 -9.91
CA TRP A 128 -19.11 -5.87 -9.24
C TRP A 128 -20.27 -6.72 -9.80
N PRO A 129 -20.07 -8.02 -10.05
CA PRO A 129 -21.16 -8.87 -10.53
C PRO A 129 -22.25 -8.94 -9.45
N ASP A 130 -23.48 -8.57 -9.83
CA ASP A 130 -24.68 -8.64 -8.98
C ASP A 130 -25.01 -10.09 -8.56
N VAL A 131 -24.43 -11.09 -9.24
CA VAL A 131 -24.55 -12.50 -8.90
C VAL A 131 -23.17 -13.17 -8.96
N SER A 132 -22.68 -13.58 -7.80
CA SER A 132 -21.57 -14.52 -7.67
C SER A 132 -22.13 -15.94 -7.74
N GLN A 133 -21.78 -16.72 -8.77
CA GLN A 133 -22.10 -18.14 -8.77
C GLN A 133 -21.16 -18.86 -7.80
N ILE A 134 -21.64 -19.12 -6.59
CA ILE A 134 -20.91 -19.89 -5.57
C ILE A 134 -20.76 -21.32 -6.10
N PRO A 135 -19.53 -21.87 -6.17
CA PRO A 135 -19.32 -23.28 -6.49
C PRO A 135 -20.11 -24.16 -5.51
N LYS A 136 -20.83 -25.16 -6.01
CA LYS A 136 -21.45 -26.19 -5.15
C LYS A 136 -20.34 -26.95 -4.42
N LEU A 137 -20.11 -26.60 -3.17
CA LEU A 137 -19.31 -27.39 -2.24
C LEU A 137 -20.04 -28.74 -2.05
N GLY A 138 -19.32 -29.84 -2.27
CA GLY A 138 -19.84 -31.20 -2.05
C GLY A 138 -20.14 -31.45 -0.58
N PRO A 139 -20.93 -32.49 -0.25
CA PRO A 139 -21.38 -32.74 1.11
C PRO A 139 -20.21 -33.06 2.06
N GLU A 140 -20.04 -32.13 2.98
CA GLU A 140 -19.72 -32.20 4.41
C GLU A 140 -18.79 -33.30 4.96
N LEU A 141 -17.82 -32.82 5.75
CA LEU A 141 -17.05 -33.58 6.72
C LEU A 141 -18.02 -34.32 7.65
N GLU A 142 -18.05 -35.65 7.58
CA GLU A 142 -18.63 -36.48 8.62
C GLU A 142 -17.87 -36.21 9.92
N LEU A 143 -18.53 -35.54 10.87
CA LEU A 143 -18.09 -35.51 12.26
C LEU A 143 -18.31 -36.91 12.83
N VAL A 144 -17.24 -37.71 12.87
CA VAL A 144 -17.21 -38.96 13.62
C VAL A 144 -17.02 -38.60 15.09
N PHE A 145 -18.07 -38.80 15.90
CA PHE A 145 -18.01 -38.70 17.37
C PHE A 145 -17.28 -39.90 17.98
#